data_AF-A0A3N1YBK8-F1
#
_entry.id   AF-A0A3N1YBK8-F1
#
_cell.length_a   1.000
_cell.length_b   1.000
_cell.length_c   1.000
_cell.angle_alpha   90.00
_cell.angle_beta   90.00
_cell.angle_gamma   90.00
#
_symmetry.space_group_name_H-M   'P 1'
#
loop_
_entity.id
_entity.type
_entity.pdbx_description
1 polymer ?
#
loop_
_entity_poly.entity_id
_entity_poly.type
_entity_poly.pdbx_seq_one_letter_code
_entity_poly.pdbx_strand_id
1 'polypeptide(L)'
;MSAVPPRSAPTVSAAALIRDARERAELTQVQLARRAGVTQSVISTYENGRREPSLAALQRMLRAAGFTTSIDLLPVEDPPPLRERVAAARQDLITVVERFGGRNPRLFGSVARGEDGPGSDVDLMIDVDAGLGIFALMRIQDAAERLLGVRVDVVDAAGMSPEVVRRAVPL
;
A
#
# COMPACT_ATOMS: atom_id res chain seq x y z
N MET A 1 -5.45 8.52 -18.20
CA MET A 1 -5.36 7.06 -17.98
C MET A 1 -5.21 6.87 -16.48
N SER A 2 -6.22 6.29 -15.82
CA SER A 2 -6.26 6.20 -14.35
C SER A 2 -5.27 5.14 -13.90
N ALA A 3 -4.13 5.55 -13.34
CA ALA A 3 -3.23 4.65 -12.63
C ALA A 3 -3.94 4.25 -11.34
N VAL A 4 -4.64 3.12 -11.40
CA VAL A 4 -5.11 2.39 -10.23
C VAL A 4 -3.86 2.18 -9.35
N PRO A 5 -3.86 2.59 -8.06
CA PRO A 5 -2.73 2.31 -7.19
C PRO A 5 -2.41 0.82 -7.25
N PRO A 6 -1.14 0.38 -7.10
CA PRO A 6 -0.86 -1.05 -7.07
C PRO A 6 -1.76 -1.64 -6.01
N ARG A 7 -2.77 -2.40 -6.44
CA ARG A 7 -3.59 -3.20 -5.52
C ARG A 7 -2.56 -3.95 -4.69
N SER A 8 -2.59 -3.79 -3.37
CA SER A 8 -1.80 -4.63 -2.46
C SER A 8 -1.86 -6.03 -3.04
N ALA A 9 -0.71 -6.56 -3.46
CA ALA A 9 -0.66 -7.84 -4.17
C ALA A 9 -1.57 -8.79 -3.39
N PRO A 10 -2.59 -9.40 -4.04
CA PRO A 10 -3.67 -10.05 -3.32
C PRO A 10 -3.02 -10.95 -2.27
N THR A 11 -3.18 -10.60 -0.99
CA THR A 11 -2.54 -11.35 0.09
C THR A 11 -3.05 -12.75 -0.05
N VAL A 12 -2.18 -13.64 -0.50
CA VAL A 12 -2.49 -15.05 -0.69
C VAL A 12 -2.82 -15.59 0.69
N SER A 13 -4.12 -15.67 1.01
CA SER A 13 -4.57 -16.13 2.32
C SER A 13 -4.61 -17.65 2.33
N ALA A 14 -4.37 -18.26 3.49
CA ALA A 14 -4.50 -19.70 3.64
C ALA A 14 -5.91 -20.19 3.26
N ALA A 15 -6.94 -19.39 3.54
CA ALA A 15 -8.33 -19.66 3.15
C ALA A 15 -8.50 -19.73 1.63
N ALA A 16 -7.94 -18.75 0.89
CA ALA A 16 -7.98 -18.72 -0.56
C ALA A 16 -7.20 -19.87 -1.18
N LEU A 17 -6.02 -20.20 -0.64
CA LEU A 17 -5.21 -21.33 -1.09
C LEU A 17 -5.91 -22.68 -0.91
N ILE A 18 -6.54 -22.90 0.25
CA ILE A 18 -7.29 -24.12 0.51
C ILE A 18 -8.45 -24.25 -0.48
N ARG A 19 -9.21 -23.17 -0.70
CA ARG A 19 -10.33 -23.14 -1.65
C ARG A 19 -9.86 -23.39 -3.08
N ASP A 20 -8.83 -22.69 -3.54
CA ASP A 20 -8.27 -22.82 -4.89
C ASP A 20 -7.79 -24.26 -5.16
N ALA A 21 -6.98 -24.82 -4.26
CA ALA A 21 -6.49 -26.18 -4.39
C ALA A 21 -7.64 -27.20 -4.40
N ARG A 22 -8.65 -26.99 -3.54
CA ARG A 22 -9.83 -27.84 -3.49
C ARG A 22 -10.60 -27.82 -4.81
N GLU A 23 -10.87 -26.64 -5.35
CA GLU A 23 -11.65 -26.44 -6.58
C GLU A 23 -10.91 -26.97 -7.81
N ARG A 24 -9.61 -26.74 -7.90
CA ARG A 24 -8.75 -27.29 -8.98
C ARG A 24 -8.65 -28.81 -8.94
N ALA A 25 -8.80 -29.42 -7.77
CA ALA A 25 -8.88 -30.87 -7.60
C ALA A 25 -10.31 -31.42 -7.76
N GLU A 26 -11.29 -30.56 -8.09
CA GLU A 26 -12.71 -30.89 -8.19
C GLU A 26 -13.29 -31.54 -6.92
N LEU A 27 -12.80 -31.11 -5.75
CA LEU A 27 -13.22 -31.65 -4.46
C LEU A 27 -14.30 -30.77 -3.82
N THR A 28 -15.28 -31.40 -3.18
CA THR A 28 -16.13 -30.76 -2.18
C THR A 28 -15.37 -30.57 -0.87
N GLN A 29 -15.85 -29.67 0.00
CA GLN A 29 -15.24 -29.48 1.33
C GLN A 29 -15.23 -30.79 2.14
N VAL A 30 -16.26 -31.62 2.00
CA VAL A 30 -16.35 -32.94 2.65
C VAL A 30 -15.25 -33.88 2.13
N GLN A 31 -15.04 -33.93 0.81
CA GLN A 31 -14.03 -34.80 0.22
C GLN A 31 -12.60 -34.37 0.59
N LEU A 32 -12.32 -33.06 0.59
CA LEU A 32 -11.02 -32.55 1.05
C LEU A 32 -10.81 -32.88 2.54
N ALA A 33 -11.81 -32.63 3.37
CA ALA A 33 -11.75 -32.94 4.80
C ALA A 33 -11.42 -34.42 5.05
N ARG A 34 -12.12 -35.32 4.34
CA ARG A 34 -11.87 -36.77 4.39
C ARG A 34 -10.44 -37.12 3.97
N ARG A 35 -9.95 -36.55 2.86
CA ARG A 35 -8.57 -36.80 2.39
C ARG A 35 -7.51 -36.27 3.34
N ALA A 36 -7.78 -35.15 4.02
CA ALA A 36 -6.85 -34.52 4.94
C ALA A 36 -6.96 -34.99 6.39
N GLY A 37 -7.90 -35.90 6.71
CA GLY A 37 -8.10 -36.44 8.06
C GLY A 37 -8.68 -35.41 9.05
N VAL A 38 -9.53 -34.50 8.58
CA VAL A 38 -10.24 -33.51 9.42
C VAL A 38 -11.75 -33.56 9.15
N THR A 39 -12.53 -32.85 9.96
CA THR A 39 -13.98 -32.69 9.72
C THR A 39 -14.26 -31.65 8.64
N GLN A 40 -15.41 -31.74 7.97
CA GLN A 40 -15.82 -30.71 7.01
C GLN A 40 -15.96 -29.32 7.67
N SER A 41 -16.39 -29.27 8.94
CA SER A 41 -16.49 -28.02 9.69
C SER A 41 -15.14 -27.31 9.84
N VAL A 42 -14.03 -28.04 9.94
CA VAL A 42 -12.68 -27.47 9.97
C VAL A 42 -12.35 -26.78 8.64
N ILE A 43 -12.60 -27.46 7.51
CA ILE A 43 -12.40 -26.87 6.17
C ILE A 43 -13.26 -25.62 5.98
N SER A 44 -14.55 -25.70 6.34
CA SER A 44 -15.46 -24.57 6.25
C SER A 44 -15.03 -23.39 7.13
N THR A 45 -14.54 -23.65 8.34
CA THR A 45 -14.04 -22.61 9.24
C THR A 45 -12.84 -21.89 8.64
N TYR A 46 -11.93 -22.62 8.00
CA TYR A 46 -10.77 -22.04 7.31
C TYR A 46 -11.15 -21.29 6.04
N GLU A 47 -11.92 -21.90 5.13
CA GLU A 47 -12.29 -21.25 3.86
C GLU A 47 -13.13 -19.98 4.06
N ASN A 48 -13.91 -19.91 5.14
CA ASN A 48 -14.69 -18.72 5.49
C ASN A 48 -13.90 -17.70 6.34
N GLY A 49 -12.61 -17.93 6.59
CA GLY A 49 -11.75 -17.01 7.35
C GLY A 49 -12.10 -16.89 8.83
N ARG A 50 -12.94 -17.79 9.38
CA ARG A 50 -13.30 -17.78 10.81
C ARG A 50 -12.14 -18.20 11.72
N ARG A 51 -11.16 -18.91 11.15
CA ARG A 51 -9.92 -19.30 11.82
C ARG A 51 -8.82 -19.44 10.79
N GLU A 52 -7.58 -19.17 11.19
CA GLU A 52 -6.42 -19.49 10.38
C GLU A 52 -5.89 -20.90 10.68
N PRO A 53 -5.58 -21.69 9.64
CA PRO A 53 -4.86 -22.94 9.83
C PRO A 53 -3.40 -22.67 10.22
N SER A 54 -2.80 -23.57 11.00
CA SER A 54 -1.33 -23.58 11.12
C SER A 54 -0.70 -23.91 9.76
N LEU A 55 0.57 -23.55 9.56
CA LEU A 55 1.30 -23.91 8.34
C LEU A 55 1.24 -25.42 8.05
N ALA A 56 1.42 -26.24 9.08
CA ALA A 56 1.32 -27.70 8.96
C ALA A 56 -0.08 -28.16 8.53
N ALA A 57 -1.14 -27.55 9.07
CA ALA A 57 -2.50 -27.86 8.67
C ALA A 57 -2.78 -27.44 7.23
N LEU A 58 -2.33 -26.26 6.82
CA LEU A 58 -2.40 -25.77 5.44
C LEU A 58 -1.71 -26.74 4.48
N GLN A 59 -0.44 -27.06 4.72
CA GLN A 59 0.34 -28.00 3.91
C GLN A 59 -0.34 -29.37 3.79
N ARG A 60 -0.95 -29.86 4.89
CA ARG A 60 -1.73 -31.10 4.87
C ARG A 60 -2.95 -31.01 3.96
N MET A 61 -3.71 -29.92 3.99
CA MET A 61 -4.86 -29.73 3.09
C MET A 61 -4.42 -29.65 1.63
N LEU A 62 -3.38 -28.88 1.33
CA LEU A 62 -2.88 -28.72 -0.03
C LEU A 62 -2.35 -30.04 -0.60
N ARG A 63 -1.60 -30.81 0.21
CA ARG A 63 -1.14 -32.15 -0.16
C ARG A 63 -2.30 -33.12 -0.37
N ALA A 64 -3.33 -33.08 0.48
CA ALA A 64 -4.54 -33.90 0.32
C ALA A 64 -5.34 -33.54 -0.95
N ALA A 65 -5.26 -32.29 -1.40
CA ALA A 65 -5.79 -31.85 -2.69
C ALA A 65 -4.88 -32.20 -3.88
N GLY A 66 -3.68 -32.72 -3.66
CA GLY A 66 -2.74 -33.12 -4.72
C GLY A 66 -1.68 -32.08 -5.07
N PHE A 67 -1.51 -31.04 -4.25
CA PHE A 67 -0.55 -29.96 -4.49
C PHE A 67 0.59 -29.97 -3.47
N THR A 68 1.82 -29.71 -3.93
CA THR A 68 2.97 -29.45 -3.06
C THR A 68 3.14 -27.94 -2.92
N THR A 69 3.48 -27.47 -1.71
CA THR A 69 3.68 -26.05 -1.41
C THR A 69 5.18 -25.80 -1.23
N SER A 70 5.76 -24.87 -2.00
CA SER A 70 7.06 -24.27 -1.70
C SER A 70 6.85 -22.96 -0.97
N ILE A 71 7.67 -22.69 0.05
CA ILE A 71 7.75 -21.38 0.69
C ILE A 71 9.20 -20.94 0.58
N ASP A 72 9.40 -19.86 -0.15
CA ASP A 72 10.73 -19.29 -0.39
C ASP A 72 10.83 -17.93 0.31
N LEU A 73 12.02 -17.66 0.84
CA LEU A 73 12.35 -16.34 1.37
C LEU A 73 13.02 -15.55 0.25
N LEU A 74 12.37 -14.47 -0.16
CA LEU A 74 12.93 -13.53 -1.11
C LEU A 74 13.40 -12.29 -0.34
N PRO A 75 14.54 -11.69 -0.74
CA PRO A 75 14.93 -10.40 -0.20
C PRO A 75 13.80 -9.41 -0.49
N VAL A 76 13.40 -8.64 0.53
CA VAL A 76 12.56 -7.47 0.30
C VAL A 76 13.46 -6.46 -0.39
N GLU A 77 13.18 -6.15 -1.66
CA GLU A 77 13.84 -5.04 -2.32
C GLU A 77 13.46 -3.76 -1.58
N ASP A 78 14.47 -2.99 -1.16
CA ASP A 78 14.21 -1.67 -0.64
C ASP A 78 13.47 -0.88 -1.72
N PRO A 79 12.35 -0.22 -1.40
CA PRO A 79 11.68 0.63 -2.36
C PRO A 79 12.67 1.68 -2.86
N PRO A 80 12.55 2.14 -4.12
CA PRO A 80 13.40 3.21 -4.61
C PRO A 80 13.36 4.39 -3.63
N PRO A 81 14.47 5.13 -3.48
CA PRO A 81 14.54 6.30 -2.61
C PRO A 81 13.30 7.17 -2.74
N LEU A 82 12.82 7.74 -1.64
CA LEU A 82 11.57 8.49 -1.61
C LEU A 82 11.60 9.65 -2.60
N ARG A 83 12.76 10.30 -2.76
CA ARG A 83 13.01 11.31 -3.80
C ARG A 83 12.69 10.82 -5.22
N GLU A 84 13.00 9.57 -5.56
CA GLU A 84 12.77 9.00 -6.90
C GLU A 84 11.28 8.69 -7.09
N ARG A 85 10.61 8.23 -6.04
CA ARG A 85 9.15 8.04 -6.04
C ARG A 85 8.42 9.37 -6.25
N VAL A 86 8.86 10.42 -5.57
CA VAL A 86 8.31 11.77 -5.73
C VAL A 86 8.60 12.33 -7.13
N ALA A 87 9.80 12.12 -7.67
CA ALA A 87 10.13 12.53 -9.04
C ALA A 87 9.26 11.81 -10.08
N ALA A 88 9.02 10.51 -9.90
CA ALA A 88 8.15 9.73 -10.79
C ALA A 88 6.67 10.17 -10.69
N ALA A 89 6.21 10.52 -9.49
CA ALA A 89 4.84 10.97 -9.22
C ALA A 89 4.64 12.49 -9.37
N ARG A 90 5.67 13.24 -9.78
CA ARG A 90 5.70 14.71 -9.81
C ARG A 90 4.47 15.31 -10.47
N GLN A 91 4.12 14.84 -11.67
CA GLN A 91 3.01 15.38 -12.44
C GLN A 91 1.65 15.13 -11.77
N ASP A 92 1.47 13.93 -11.22
CA ASP A 92 0.25 13.55 -10.51
C ASP A 92 0.11 14.33 -9.19
N LEU A 93 1.21 14.57 -8.47
CA LEU A 93 1.24 15.43 -7.28
C LEU A 93 0.82 16.86 -7.60
N ILE A 94 1.35 17.45 -8.68
CA ILE A 94 0.97 18.78 -9.15
C ILE A 94 -0.54 18.81 -9.44
N THR A 95 -1.05 17.81 -10.17
CA THR A 95 -2.49 17.71 -10.48
C THR A 95 -3.35 17.54 -9.22
N VAL A 96 -2.90 16.80 -8.22
CA VAL A 96 -3.58 16.67 -6.92
C VAL A 96 -3.66 18.03 -6.22
N VAL A 97 -2.55 18.76 -6.16
CA VAL A 97 -2.46 20.08 -5.51
C VAL A 97 -3.40 21.06 -6.20
N GLU A 98 -3.33 21.17 -7.53
CA GLU A 98 -4.16 22.08 -8.33
C GLU A 98 -5.65 21.75 -8.21
N ARG A 99 -6.01 20.46 -8.22
CA ARG A 99 -7.41 20.00 -8.10
C ARG A 99 -8.09 20.49 -6.83
N PHE A 100 -7.33 20.64 -5.75
CA PHE A 100 -7.85 21.11 -4.46
C PHE A 100 -7.55 22.59 -4.19
N GLY A 101 -7.11 23.33 -5.20
CA GLY A 101 -6.92 24.78 -5.16
C GLY A 101 -5.54 25.22 -4.65
N GLY A 102 -4.63 24.30 -4.36
CA GLY A 102 -3.25 24.64 -4.05
C GLY A 102 -2.48 25.04 -5.31
N ARG A 103 -1.43 25.84 -5.13
CA ARG A 103 -0.51 26.25 -6.20
C ARG A 103 0.93 26.10 -5.77
N ASN A 104 1.85 26.21 -6.73
CA ASN A 104 3.30 26.28 -6.50
C ASN A 104 3.81 25.20 -5.52
N PRO A 105 3.56 23.91 -5.81
CA PRO A 105 4.02 22.84 -4.95
C PRO A 105 5.55 22.77 -4.95
N ARG A 106 6.13 22.71 -3.75
CA ARG A 106 7.57 22.65 -3.51
C ARG A 106 7.85 21.63 -2.42
N LEU A 107 8.90 20.84 -2.59
CA LEU A 107 9.42 19.97 -1.55
C LEU A 107 10.30 20.76 -0.59
N PHE A 108 10.25 20.42 0.69
CA PHE A 108 11.24 20.84 1.67
C PHE A 108 11.71 19.63 2.48
N GLY A 109 12.47 19.86 3.55
CA GLY A 109 12.85 18.78 4.45
C GLY A 109 13.88 17.80 3.87
N SER A 110 13.77 16.52 4.24
CA SER A 110 14.77 15.47 3.95
C SER A 110 14.83 15.12 2.46
N VAL A 111 13.67 14.99 1.81
CA VAL A 111 13.55 14.65 0.38
C VAL A 111 14.17 15.74 -0.49
N ALA A 112 13.92 17.01 -0.19
CA ALA A 112 14.52 18.13 -0.91
C ALA A 112 16.05 18.21 -0.75
N ARG A 113 16.60 17.65 0.34
CA ARG A 113 18.04 17.61 0.63
C ARG A 113 18.73 16.32 0.18
N GLY A 114 17.97 15.32 -0.27
CA GLY A 114 18.49 13.98 -0.60
C GLY A 114 18.96 13.19 0.62
N GLU A 115 18.40 13.48 1.79
CA GLU A 115 18.68 12.81 3.06
C GLU A 115 17.52 11.88 3.49
N ASP A 116 16.63 11.53 2.56
CA ASP A 116 15.51 10.63 2.81
C ASP A 116 15.96 9.19 3.06
N GLY A 117 15.32 8.53 4.03
CA GLY A 117 15.54 7.13 4.39
C GLY A 117 14.23 6.32 4.40
N PRO A 118 14.29 5.02 4.78
CA PRO A 118 13.14 4.12 4.70
C PRO A 118 11.90 4.52 5.52
N GLY A 119 12.08 5.38 6.52
CA GLY A 119 10.98 5.91 7.37
C GLY A 119 10.67 7.39 7.13
N SER A 120 11.25 8.02 6.11
CA SER A 120 11.02 9.44 5.82
C SER A 120 9.61 9.70 5.31
N ASP A 121 9.08 10.85 5.69
CA ASP A 121 7.89 11.49 5.14
C ASP A 121 8.24 12.44 4.00
N VAL A 122 7.22 12.87 3.26
CA VAL A 122 7.35 13.91 2.23
C VAL A 122 6.79 15.22 2.73
N ASP A 123 7.66 16.18 2.92
CA ASP A 123 7.34 17.57 3.26
C ASP A 123 6.94 18.36 2.00
N LEU A 124 5.65 18.68 1.85
CA LEU A 124 5.09 19.36 0.69
C LEU A 124 4.56 20.75 1.05
N MET A 125 5.21 21.79 0.54
CA MET A 125 4.79 23.18 0.69
C MET A 125 3.97 23.61 -0.52
N ILE A 126 2.85 24.28 -0.28
CA ILE A 126 1.99 24.84 -1.33
C ILE A 126 1.63 26.30 -1.01
N ASP A 127 1.28 27.07 -2.05
CA ASP A 127 0.61 28.36 -1.89
C ASP A 127 -0.90 28.14 -1.87
N VAL A 128 -1.57 28.75 -0.90
CA VAL A 128 -3.00 28.59 -0.65
C VAL A 128 -3.69 29.95 -0.83
N ASP A 129 -4.76 30.00 -1.63
CA ASP A 129 -5.59 31.21 -1.75
C ASP A 129 -6.33 31.54 -0.44
N ALA A 130 -6.53 32.84 -0.19
CA ALA A 130 -7.33 33.34 0.93
C ALA A 130 -8.78 32.83 0.81
N GLY A 131 -9.09 31.76 1.53
CA GLY A 131 -10.41 31.10 1.51
C GLY A 131 -10.34 29.57 1.44
N LEU A 132 -9.18 29.00 1.11
CA LEU A 132 -8.96 27.57 1.24
C LEU A 132 -8.79 27.20 2.71
N GLY A 133 -9.79 26.51 3.26
CA GLY A 133 -9.76 26.05 4.64
C GLY A 133 -8.89 24.81 4.84
N ILE A 134 -8.65 24.46 6.12
CA ILE A 134 -7.87 23.28 6.55
C ILE A 134 -8.31 21.96 5.89
N PHE A 135 -9.58 21.84 5.50
CA PHE A 135 -10.10 20.67 4.77
C PHE A 135 -9.49 20.48 3.39
N ALA A 136 -9.07 21.54 2.71
CA ALA A 136 -8.39 21.42 1.42
C ALA A 136 -6.99 20.82 1.60
N LEU A 137 -6.24 21.28 2.61
CA LEU A 137 -4.94 20.71 2.98
C LEU A 137 -5.06 19.22 3.30
N MET A 138 -6.03 18.84 4.13
CA MET A 138 -6.28 17.43 4.45
C MET A 138 -6.58 16.57 3.22
N ARG A 139 -7.32 17.10 2.23
CA ARG A 139 -7.59 16.37 0.98
C ARG A 139 -6.36 16.23 0.10
N ILE A 140 -5.51 17.25 0.04
CA ILE A 140 -4.22 17.20 -0.68
C ILE A 140 -3.32 16.17 -0.02
N GLN A 141 -3.20 16.21 1.31
CA GLN A 141 -2.44 15.24 2.10
C GLN A 141 -2.92 13.81 1.83
N ASP A 142 -4.19 13.50 2.07
CA ASP A 142 -4.76 12.15 1.86
C ASP A 142 -4.59 11.65 0.40
N ALA A 143 -4.74 12.55 -0.58
CA ALA A 143 -4.51 12.19 -1.98
C ALA A 143 -3.03 11.94 -2.30
N ALA A 144 -2.11 12.76 -1.78
CA ALA A 144 -0.68 12.61 -1.96
C ALA A 144 -0.14 11.37 -1.23
N GLU A 145 -0.63 11.08 -0.02
CA GLU A 145 -0.29 9.89 0.75
C GLU A 145 -0.73 8.61 0.03
N ARG A 146 -1.94 8.60 -0.53
CA ARG A 146 -2.39 7.48 -1.37
C ARG A 146 -1.57 7.31 -2.63
N LEU A 147 -1.15 8.41 -3.26
CA LEU A 147 -0.36 8.39 -4.48
C LEU A 147 1.05 7.86 -4.21
N LEU A 148 1.68 8.35 -3.14
CA LEU A 148 3.07 8.03 -2.83
C LEU A 148 3.21 6.77 -1.99
N GLY A 149 2.20 6.36 -1.21
CA GLY A 149 2.26 5.22 -0.29
C GLY A 149 3.13 5.46 0.95
N VAL A 150 3.38 6.73 1.29
CA VAL A 150 4.04 7.18 2.52
C VAL A 150 3.29 8.39 3.07
N ARG A 151 3.60 8.77 4.31
CA ARG A 151 3.08 10.00 4.91
C ARG A 151 3.55 11.23 4.14
N VAL A 152 2.65 12.20 3.96
CA VAL A 152 2.92 13.47 3.27
C VAL A 152 2.45 14.62 4.15
N ASP A 153 3.38 15.41 4.67
CA ASP A 153 3.07 16.54 5.53
C ASP A 153 2.93 17.80 4.66
N VAL A 154 1.67 18.22 4.45
CA VAL A 154 1.32 19.36 3.57
C VAL A 154 1.19 20.64 4.39
N VAL A 155 1.93 21.69 4.01
CA VAL A 155 1.93 22.98 4.69
C VAL A 155 1.66 24.15 3.74
N ASP A 156 1.02 25.20 4.28
CA ASP A 156 0.88 26.48 3.59
C ASP A 156 2.16 27.31 3.74
N ALA A 157 2.73 27.77 2.62
CA ALA A 157 3.90 28.62 2.58
C ALA A 157 3.75 29.90 3.40
N ALA A 158 2.52 30.44 3.54
CA ALA A 158 2.26 31.64 4.33
C ALA A 158 2.54 31.45 5.83
N GLY A 159 2.47 30.21 6.33
CA GLY A 159 2.75 29.87 7.72
C GLY A 159 4.22 29.56 8.04
N MET A 160 5.10 29.62 7.04
CA MET A 160 6.49 29.14 7.16
C MET A 160 7.50 30.29 7.20
N SER A 161 8.66 30.04 7.80
CA SER A 161 9.73 31.06 7.83
C SER A 161 10.26 31.33 6.41
N PRO A 162 10.65 32.58 6.08
CA PRO A 162 11.16 32.91 4.75
C PRO A 162 12.40 32.11 4.34
N GLU A 163 13.20 31.65 5.31
CA GLU A 163 14.37 30.81 5.04
C GLU A 163 13.97 29.42 4.54
N VAL A 164 12.97 28.79 5.15
CA VAL A 164 12.49 27.48 4.71
C VAL A 164 11.86 27.57 3.33
N VAL A 165 11.05 28.60 3.07
CA VAL A 165 10.43 28.84 1.76
C VAL A 165 11.48 28.99 0.65
N ARG A 166 12.60 29.68 0.93
CA ARG A 166 13.69 29.86 -0.05
C ARG A 166 14.47 28.57 -0.36
N ARG A 167 14.56 27.65 0.60
CA ARG A 167 15.24 26.35 0.42
C ARG A 167 14.36 25.28 -0.20
N ALA A 168 13.06 25.53 -0.30
CA ALA A 168 12.12 24.60 -0.89
C ALA A 168 12.39 24.45 -2.39
N VAL A 169 12.42 23.20 -2.86
CA VAL A 169 12.69 22.84 -4.25
C VAL A 169 11.36 22.70 -4.98
N PRO A 170 11.09 23.44 -6.07
CA PRO A 170 9.88 23.24 -6.85
C PRO A 170 9.70 21.79 -7.24
N LEU A 171 8.46 21.28 -7.11
CA LEU A 171 8.11 20.03 -7.78
C LEU A 171 8.27 20.29 -9.25
#